data_AF-A0A1S8T2J9-F1
#
_entry.id   AF-A0A1S8T2J9-F1
#
_cell.length_a   1.000
_cell.length_b   1.000
_cell.length_c   1.000
_cell.angle_alpha   90.00
_cell.angle_beta   90.00
_cell.angle_gamma   90.00
#
_symmetry.space_group_name_H-M   'P 1'
#
loop_
_entity.id
_entity.type
_entity.pdbx_description
1 polymer ?
#
loop_
_entity_poly.entity_id
_entity_poly.type
_entity_poly.pdbx_seq_one_letter_code
_entity_poly.pdbx_strand_id
1 'polypeptide(L)'
;MKQKKSFVFKIFKVIASLLLIVASIFFIYVSSYYKAGSLALNDLKSDEAVEVQDNGDIIFKPVLNNKNTGLIFYPGAKVEPSAYAPIAKEIASNGYTVVIAEMSFNLAILSPDKASNIISKNKEINNWIVGGHSLGGVMAADYVLKNDKIKGLVLLASYSQNDRDFTNKNIKVLSLWGIMIK
;
A
#
# COMPACT_ATOMS: atom_id res chain seq x y z
N MET A 1 16.22 49.25 15.20
CA MET A 1 15.25 48.12 15.25
C MET A 1 14.36 47.95 14.01
N LYS A 2 13.90 49.01 13.30
CA LYS A 2 12.99 48.89 12.13
C LYS A 2 13.58 48.16 10.90
N GLN A 3 14.84 48.41 10.53
CA GLN A 3 15.45 47.79 9.33
C GLN A 3 15.61 46.26 9.43
N LYS A 4 15.95 45.74 10.62
CA LYS A 4 16.13 44.29 10.86
C LYS A 4 14.80 43.52 10.69
N LYS A 5 13.66 44.12 11.09
CA LYS A 5 12.31 43.56 10.89
C LYS A 5 11.92 43.48 9.40
N SER A 6 12.30 44.47 8.59
CA SER A 6 12.02 44.49 7.13
C SER A 6 12.82 43.41 6.38
N PHE A 7 14.07 43.17 6.76
CA PHE A 7 14.90 42.12 6.16
C PHE A 7 14.40 40.71 6.48
N VAL A 8 14.05 40.46 7.75
CA VAL A 8 13.44 39.18 8.18
C VAL A 8 12.11 38.94 7.47
N PHE A 9 11.29 39.97 7.29
CA PHE A 9 10.01 39.85 6.56
C PHE A 9 10.20 39.53 5.07
N LYS A 10 11.25 40.08 4.42
CA LYS A 10 11.61 39.73 3.04
C LYS A 10 12.07 38.27 2.92
N ILE A 11 12.92 37.81 3.83
CA ILE A 11 13.35 36.40 3.89
C ILE A 11 12.14 35.48 4.07
N PHE A 12 11.24 35.82 5.00
CA PHE A 12 10.02 35.05 5.22
C PHE A 12 9.17 34.93 3.94
N LYS A 13 8.99 36.03 3.19
CA LYS A 13 8.27 36.00 1.90
C LYS A 13 8.94 35.10 0.87
N VAL A 14 10.27 35.15 0.76
CA VAL A 14 11.02 34.29 -0.17
C VAL A 14 10.86 32.82 0.21
N ILE A 15 11.01 32.48 1.50
CA ILE A 15 10.82 31.11 1.99
C ILE A 15 9.39 30.64 1.76
N ALA A 16 8.39 31.47 2.09
CA ALA A 16 6.98 31.13 1.85
C ALA A 16 6.68 30.91 0.36
N SER A 17 7.23 31.75 -0.51
CA SER A 17 7.10 31.58 -1.97
C SER A 17 7.76 30.29 -2.45
N LEU A 18 8.96 29.96 -1.93
CA LEU A 18 9.66 28.73 -2.30
C LEU A 18 8.88 27.48 -1.82
N LEU A 19 8.36 27.51 -0.60
CA LEU A 19 7.52 26.44 -0.06
C LEU A 19 6.25 26.24 -0.89
N LEU A 20 5.61 27.33 -1.33
CA LEU A 20 4.45 27.24 -2.23
C LEU A 20 4.81 26.59 -3.56
N ILE A 21 5.96 26.97 -4.16
CA ILE A 21 6.42 26.37 -5.42
C ILE A 21 6.68 24.87 -5.23
N VAL A 22 7.40 24.47 -4.18
CA VAL A 22 7.69 23.06 -3.87
C VAL A 22 6.40 22.28 -3.63
N ALA A 23 5.44 22.84 -2.88
CA ALA A 23 4.15 22.22 -2.65
C ALA A 23 3.37 22.04 -3.96
N SER A 24 3.31 23.06 -4.82
CA SER A 24 2.65 22.95 -6.11
C SER A 24 3.27 21.88 -7.00
N ILE A 25 4.61 21.81 -7.07
CA ILE A 25 5.32 20.78 -7.83
C ILE A 25 5.00 19.39 -7.26
N PHE A 26 5.02 19.23 -5.93
CA PHE A 26 4.66 17.99 -5.27
C PHE A 26 3.23 17.56 -5.60
N PHE A 27 2.25 18.46 -5.49
CA PHE A 27 0.86 18.17 -5.81
C PHE A 27 0.67 17.77 -7.28
N ILE A 28 1.30 18.49 -8.22
CA ILE A 28 1.26 18.12 -9.64
C ILE A 28 1.85 16.72 -9.84
N TYR A 29 2.98 16.44 -9.21
CA TYR A 29 3.66 15.14 -9.33
C TYR A 29 2.81 13.98 -8.83
N VAL A 30 2.16 14.11 -7.67
CA VAL A 30 1.34 13.04 -7.08
C VAL A 30 -0.04 12.90 -7.73
N SER A 31 -0.54 13.96 -8.36
CA SER A 31 -1.84 13.94 -9.08
C SER A 31 -1.77 13.14 -10.38
N SER A 32 -0.59 12.96 -10.96
CA SER A 32 -0.37 12.11 -12.13
C SER A 32 -0.01 10.71 -11.67
N TYR A 33 -0.88 9.71 -11.86
CA TYR A 33 -0.65 8.33 -11.41
C TYR A 33 -1.18 7.30 -12.43
N TYR A 34 -0.70 6.06 -12.33
CA TYR A 34 -1.15 4.93 -13.14
C TYR A 34 -2.54 4.51 -12.70
N LYS A 35 -3.51 4.66 -13.61
CA LYS A 35 -4.90 4.30 -13.38
C LYS A 35 -5.14 2.81 -13.60
N ALA A 36 -6.17 2.28 -12.95
CA ALA A 36 -6.63 0.93 -13.21
C ALA A 36 -7.14 0.76 -14.65
N GLY A 37 -6.81 -0.38 -15.24
CA GLY A 37 -7.39 -0.81 -16.51
C GLY A 37 -8.83 -1.31 -16.35
N SER A 38 -9.56 -1.43 -17.45
CA SER A 38 -10.96 -1.89 -17.44
C SER A 38 -11.16 -3.27 -16.83
N LEU A 39 -10.21 -4.19 -17.02
CA LEU A 39 -10.22 -5.52 -16.39
C LEU A 39 -10.26 -5.40 -14.86
N ALA A 40 -9.37 -4.58 -14.29
CA ALA A 40 -9.30 -4.37 -12.85
C ALA A 40 -10.56 -3.70 -12.30
N LEU A 41 -11.16 -2.75 -13.04
CA LEU A 41 -12.42 -2.13 -12.63
C LEU A 41 -13.60 -3.10 -12.65
N ASN A 42 -13.62 -4.10 -13.53
CA ASN A 42 -14.66 -5.12 -13.52
C ASN A 42 -14.58 -6.01 -12.28
N ASP A 43 -13.37 -6.27 -11.78
CA ASP A 43 -13.15 -7.07 -10.58
C ASP A 43 -13.53 -6.34 -9.28
N LEU A 44 -13.86 -5.05 -9.32
CA LEU A 44 -14.43 -4.34 -8.18
C LEU A 44 -15.89 -4.70 -7.89
N LYS A 45 -16.54 -5.48 -8.76
CA LYS A 45 -17.93 -5.90 -8.56
C LYS A 45 -17.98 -7.18 -7.74
N SER A 46 -18.83 -7.19 -6.71
CA SER A 46 -19.17 -8.42 -5.98
C SER A 46 -19.82 -9.45 -6.91
N ASP A 47 -19.60 -10.74 -6.60
CA ASP A 47 -20.22 -11.88 -7.26
C ASP A 47 -20.50 -13.01 -6.25
N GLU A 48 -20.84 -14.21 -6.75
CA GLU A 48 -21.18 -15.36 -5.93
C GLU A 48 -20.00 -15.89 -5.08
N ALA A 49 -18.76 -15.60 -5.47
CA ALA A 49 -17.56 -16.06 -4.78
C ALA A 49 -16.96 -15.01 -3.85
N VAL A 50 -17.05 -13.72 -4.22
CA VAL A 50 -16.36 -12.63 -3.54
C VAL A 50 -17.28 -11.42 -3.34
N GLU A 51 -17.36 -10.95 -2.10
CA GLU A 51 -17.95 -9.67 -1.74
C GLU A 51 -16.87 -8.58 -1.78
N VAL A 52 -17.11 -7.49 -2.52
CA VAL A 52 -16.21 -6.34 -2.61
C VAL A 52 -16.79 -5.14 -1.86
N GLN A 53 -15.98 -4.50 -1.02
CA GLN A 53 -16.32 -3.29 -0.27
C GLN A 53 -15.23 -2.23 -0.51
N ASP A 54 -15.63 -1.01 -0.83
CA ASP A 54 -14.72 0.13 -0.97
C ASP A 54 -15.12 1.23 0.02
N ASN A 55 -14.32 1.39 1.08
CA ASN A 55 -14.55 2.38 2.14
C ASN A 55 -13.29 3.18 2.46
N GLY A 56 -12.52 3.47 1.42
CA GLY A 56 -11.16 3.97 1.52
C GLY A 56 -10.20 2.84 1.20
N ASP A 57 -10.16 1.78 2.03
CA ASP A 57 -9.47 0.54 1.66
C ASP A 57 -10.41 -0.33 0.81
N ILE A 58 -9.87 -1.06 -0.17
CA ILE A 58 -10.68 -1.97 -1.01
C ILE A 58 -10.56 -3.38 -0.44
N ILE A 59 -11.67 -3.94 0.02
CA ILE A 59 -11.74 -5.21 0.73
C ILE A 59 -12.47 -6.24 -0.14
N PHE A 60 -11.83 -7.39 -0.34
CA PHE A 60 -12.36 -8.55 -1.06
C PHE A 60 -12.54 -9.67 -0.04
N LYS A 61 -13.78 -10.01 0.27
CA LYS A 61 -14.13 -11.06 1.26
C LYS A 61 -14.64 -12.31 0.54
N PRO A 62 -14.13 -13.51 0.86
CA PRO A 62 -14.74 -14.74 0.39
C PRO A 62 -16.17 -14.89 0.91
N VAL A 63 -17.13 -15.18 0.03
CA VAL A 63 -18.53 -15.48 0.41
C VAL A 63 -18.61 -16.87 1.03
N LEU A 64 -17.87 -17.84 0.48
CA LEU A 64 -17.81 -19.22 0.94
C LEU A 64 -16.39 -19.60 1.37
N ASN A 65 -16.26 -20.63 2.23
CA ASN A 65 -14.97 -21.21 2.63
C ASN A 65 -13.96 -20.19 3.20
N ASN A 66 -14.44 -19.21 3.98
CA ASN A 66 -13.57 -18.22 4.62
C ASN A 66 -12.58 -18.91 5.60
N LYS A 67 -11.29 -18.80 5.29
CA LYS A 67 -10.19 -19.43 6.04
C LYS A 67 -9.70 -18.61 7.24
N ASN A 68 -10.38 -17.50 7.55
CA ASN A 68 -10.01 -16.60 8.64
C ASN A 68 -8.52 -16.19 8.54
N THR A 69 -8.08 -15.91 7.32
CA THR A 69 -6.71 -15.51 6.98
C THR A 69 -6.80 -14.38 5.96
N GLY A 70 -6.07 -13.31 6.23
CA GLY A 70 -6.10 -12.09 5.43
C GLY A 70 -4.74 -11.75 4.81
N LEU A 71 -4.78 -11.16 3.62
CA LEU A 71 -3.67 -10.51 2.96
C LEU A 71 -3.92 -9.01 2.90
N ILE A 72 -3.02 -8.22 3.51
CA ILE A 72 -2.98 -6.77 3.30
C ILE A 72 -1.99 -6.50 2.17
N PHE A 73 -2.45 -5.88 1.10
CA PHE A 73 -1.66 -5.61 -0.08
C PHE A 73 -1.36 -4.11 -0.20
N TYR A 74 -0.07 -3.76 -0.23
CA TYR A 74 0.43 -2.40 -0.38
C TYR A 74 0.67 -2.09 -1.87
N PRO A 75 -0.08 -1.14 -2.46
CA PRO A 75 0.12 -0.71 -3.84
C PRO A 75 1.53 -0.17 -4.12
N GLY A 76 1.99 -0.34 -5.36
CA GLY A 76 3.19 0.31 -5.87
C GLY A 76 3.06 1.84 -5.97
N ALA A 77 4.21 2.50 -6.08
CA ALA A 77 4.27 3.96 -6.14
C ALA A 77 3.45 4.52 -7.31
N LYS A 78 2.53 5.45 -6.99
CA LYS A 78 1.69 6.13 -7.96
C LYS A 78 0.83 5.16 -8.77
N VAL A 79 0.43 4.02 -8.20
CA VAL A 79 -0.52 3.10 -8.82
C VAL A 79 -1.84 3.17 -8.05
N GLU A 80 -2.94 3.34 -8.78
CA GLU A 80 -4.28 3.31 -8.23
C GLU A 80 -4.54 1.94 -7.54
N PRO A 81 -5.07 1.89 -6.32
CA PRO A 81 -5.26 0.63 -5.59
C PRO A 81 -6.14 -0.36 -6.35
N SER A 82 -7.19 0.12 -7.02
CA SER A 82 -8.09 -0.69 -7.84
C SER A 82 -7.36 -1.49 -8.93
N ALA A 83 -6.16 -1.08 -9.35
CA ALA A 83 -5.36 -1.83 -10.33
C ALA A 83 -4.96 -3.24 -9.86
N TYR A 84 -4.97 -3.50 -8.55
CA TYR A 84 -4.68 -4.81 -7.97
C TYR A 84 -5.94 -5.64 -7.69
N ALA A 85 -7.13 -5.16 -8.09
CA ALA A 85 -8.39 -5.90 -7.94
C ALA A 85 -8.36 -7.32 -8.54
N PRO A 86 -7.75 -7.58 -9.72
CA PRO A 86 -7.73 -8.93 -10.28
C PRO A 86 -7.05 -9.95 -9.37
N ILE A 87 -5.84 -9.63 -8.89
CA ILE A 87 -5.11 -10.52 -7.99
C ILE A 87 -5.80 -10.64 -6.62
N ALA A 88 -6.41 -9.55 -6.13
CA ALA A 88 -7.09 -9.55 -4.85
C ALA A 88 -8.35 -10.42 -4.89
N LYS A 89 -9.12 -10.31 -5.97
CA LYS A 89 -10.33 -11.10 -6.18
C LYS A 89 -10.03 -12.58 -6.39
N GLU A 90 -8.97 -12.91 -7.14
CA GLU A 90 -8.54 -14.30 -7.32
C GLU A 90 -8.08 -14.95 -6.01
N ILE A 91 -7.35 -14.22 -5.17
CA ILE A 91 -6.96 -14.73 -3.84
C ILE A 91 -8.19 -14.87 -2.93
N ALA A 92 -9.12 -13.91 -3.00
CA ALA A 92 -10.36 -13.94 -2.24
C ALA A 92 -11.29 -15.09 -2.62
N SER A 93 -11.43 -15.41 -3.90
CA SER A 93 -12.23 -16.56 -4.34
C SER A 93 -11.68 -17.90 -3.82
N ASN A 94 -10.40 -17.94 -3.42
CA ASN A 94 -9.75 -19.09 -2.80
C ASN A 94 -9.86 -19.13 -1.26
N GLY A 95 -10.69 -18.27 -0.66
CA GLY A 95 -11.04 -18.31 0.77
C GLY A 95 -10.22 -17.38 1.67
N TYR A 96 -9.45 -16.44 1.11
CA TYR A 96 -8.59 -15.52 1.88
C TYR A 96 -9.05 -14.07 1.72
N THR A 97 -9.37 -13.37 2.80
CA THR A 97 -9.73 -11.95 2.69
C THR A 97 -8.54 -11.14 2.16
N VAL A 98 -8.73 -10.30 1.15
CA VAL A 98 -7.68 -9.39 0.67
C VAL A 98 -8.10 -7.96 0.92
N VAL A 99 -7.20 -7.16 1.49
CA VAL A 99 -7.39 -5.72 1.66
C VAL A 99 -6.31 -5.00 0.86
N ILE A 100 -6.70 -4.32 -0.21
CA ILE A 100 -5.82 -3.39 -0.92
C ILE A 100 -5.82 -2.09 -0.12
N ALA A 101 -4.66 -1.76 0.44
CA ALA A 101 -4.50 -0.63 1.33
C ALA A 101 -4.45 0.69 0.55
N GLU A 102 -5.31 1.63 0.93
CA GLU A 102 -5.28 2.98 0.39
C GLU A 102 -4.16 3.80 1.02
N MET A 103 -3.25 4.26 0.16
CA MET A 103 -2.04 4.97 0.56
C MET A 103 -2.18 6.45 0.29
N SER A 104 -1.69 7.30 1.21
CA SER A 104 -1.68 8.74 0.99
C SER A 104 -0.96 9.07 -0.33
N PHE A 105 -1.67 9.73 -1.25
CA PHE A 105 -1.17 10.11 -2.57
C PHE A 105 -0.66 8.94 -3.43
N ASN A 106 -1.18 7.72 -3.23
CA ASN A 106 -0.71 6.49 -3.87
C ASN A 106 0.78 6.19 -3.58
N LEU A 107 1.28 6.61 -2.40
CA LEU A 107 2.67 6.43 -2.00
C LEU A 107 2.76 5.72 -0.66
N ALA A 108 3.07 4.42 -0.69
CA ALA A 108 3.19 3.58 0.52
C ALA A 108 4.20 4.12 1.55
N ILE A 109 5.24 4.85 1.11
CA ILE A 109 6.23 5.48 1.99
C ILE A 109 5.63 6.55 2.91
N LEU A 110 4.48 7.13 2.54
CA LEU A 110 3.75 8.09 3.36
C LEU A 110 2.74 7.40 4.30
N SER A 111 2.60 6.09 4.22
CA SER A 111 1.64 5.31 5.01
C SER A 111 2.21 3.93 5.41
N PRO A 112 3.43 3.83 5.95
CA PRO A 112 4.10 2.54 6.19
C PRO A 112 3.33 1.64 7.17
N ASP A 113 2.68 2.24 8.18
CA ASP A 113 1.94 1.53 9.24
C ASP A 113 0.46 1.31 8.93
N LYS A 114 0.03 1.49 7.67
CA LYS A 114 -1.38 1.37 7.25
C LYS A 114 -2.00 0.02 7.63
N ALA A 115 -1.23 -1.06 7.62
CA ALA A 115 -1.66 -2.39 8.01
C ALA A 115 -2.16 -2.46 9.47
N SER A 116 -1.59 -1.70 10.41
CA SER A 116 -2.07 -1.67 11.81
C SER A 116 -3.54 -1.22 11.89
N ASN A 117 -3.90 -0.19 11.10
CA ASN A 117 -5.27 0.33 11.04
C ASN A 117 -6.22 -0.74 10.47
N ILE A 118 -5.84 -1.38 9.36
CA ILE A 118 -6.62 -2.43 8.71
C ILE A 118 -6.86 -3.61 9.67
N ILE A 119 -5.81 -4.10 10.34
CA ILE A 119 -5.92 -5.19 11.32
C ILE A 119 -6.88 -4.81 12.46
N SER A 120 -6.80 -3.58 12.96
CA SER A 120 -7.65 -3.12 14.06
C SER A 120 -9.15 -3.08 13.71
N LYS A 121 -9.48 -2.88 12.43
CA LYS A 121 -10.85 -2.82 11.90
C LYS A 121 -11.42 -4.18 11.53
N ASN A 122 -10.58 -5.20 11.32
CA ASN A 122 -10.96 -6.53 10.85
C ASN A 122 -10.55 -7.59 11.88
N LYS A 123 -11.12 -7.51 13.08
CA LYS A 123 -10.75 -8.36 14.24
C LYS A 123 -11.18 -9.81 14.11
N GLU A 124 -12.07 -10.10 13.17
CA GLU A 124 -12.50 -11.46 12.83
C GLU A 124 -11.40 -12.26 12.13
N ILE A 125 -10.36 -11.61 11.60
CA ILE A 125 -9.22 -12.22 10.91
C ILE A 125 -8.07 -12.51 11.89
N ASN A 126 -7.73 -13.79 12.05
CA ASN A 126 -6.76 -14.28 13.03
C ASN A 126 -5.33 -14.32 12.49
N ASN A 127 -5.17 -14.58 11.20
CA ASN A 127 -3.87 -14.75 10.56
C ASN A 127 -3.68 -13.68 9.49
N TRP A 128 -2.65 -12.85 9.65
CA TRP A 128 -2.34 -11.79 8.70
C TRP A 128 -1.05 -12.07 7.96
N ILE A 129 -1.11 -11.83 6.66
CA ILE A 129 0.02 -11.73 5.73
C ILE A 129 0.00 -10.29 5.22
N VAL A 130 1.19 -9.71 5.04
CA VAL A 130 1.32 -8.39 4.42
C VAL A 130 2.20 -8.55 3.20
N GLY A 131 1.84 -7.89 2.12
CA GLY A 131 2.65 -7.90 0.91
C GLY A 131 2.49 -6.61 0.14
N GLY A 132 3.22 -6.50 -0.97
CA GLY A 132 3.06 -5.35 -1.84
C GLY A 132 3.86 -5.43 -3.11
N HIS A 133 3.56 -4.50 -4.00
CA HIS A 133 4.21 -4.37 -5.30
C HIS A 133 5.26 -3.26 -5.29
N SER A 134 6.45 -3.50 -5.85
CA SER A 134 7.50 -2.48 -6.02
C SER A 134 7.75 -1.71 -4.71
N LEU A 135 7.60 -0.37 -4.67
CA LEU A 135 7.74 0.43 -3.44
C LEU A 135 6.80 -0.02 -2.31
N GLY A 136 5.58 -0.46 -2.63
CA GLY A 136 4.64 -1.00 -1.64
C GLY A 136 5.19 -2.25 -0.96
N GLY A 137 5.86 -3.13 -1.71
CA GLY A 137 6.51 -4.32 -1.15
C GLY A 137 7.69 -3.99 -0.23
N VAL A 138 8.45 -2.94 -0.54
CA VAL A 138 9.54 -2.46 0.34
C VAL A 138 8.97 -1.99 1.68
N MET A 139 7.87 -1.22 1.65
CA MET A 139 7.21 -0.73 2.88
C MET A 139 6.47 -1.85 3.63
N ALA A 140 5.91 -2.82 2.91
CA ALA A 140 5.36 -4.03 3.52
C ALA A 140 6.45 -4.79 4.29
N ALA A 141 7.64 -4.96 3.72
CA ALA A 141 8.76 -5.59 4.40
C ALA A 141 9.18 -4.82 5.67
N ASP A 142 9.27 -3.49 5.59
CA ASP A 142 9.57 -2.63 6.76
C ASP A 142 8.54 -2.82 7.89
N TYR A 143 7.25 -2.82 7.54
CA TYR A 143 6.17 -3.05 8.50
C TYR A 143 6.26 -4.43 9.14
N VAL A 144 6.45 -5.47 8.33
CA VAL A 144 6.49 -6.86 8.80
C VAL A 144 7.66 -7.11 9.74
N LEU A 145 8.84 -6.55 9.46
CA LEU A 145 10.02 -6.73 10.32
C LEU A 145 9.79 -6.18 11.75
N LYS A 146 8.98 -5.13 11.88
CA LYS A 146 8.61 -4.50 13.14
C LYS A 146 7.46 -5.19 13.87
N ASN A 147 6.76 -6.14 13.23
CA ASN A 147 5.51 -6.72 13.72
C ASN A 147 5.52 -8.25 13.69
N ASP A 148 5.94 -8.88 14.80
CA ASP A 148 6.07 -10.34 14.94
C ASP A 148 4.72 -11.11 14.89
N LYS A 149 3.59 -10.40 14.87
CA LYS A 149 2.26 -11.01 14.72
C LYS A 149 1.95 -11.41 13.28
N ILE A 150 2.65 -10.82 12.30
CA ILE A 150 2.45 -11.12 10.89
C ILE A 150 3.08 -12.47 10.55
N LYS A 151 2.32 -13.33 9.85
CA LYS A 151 2.68 -14.72 9.56
C LYS A 151 3.42 -14.91 8.24
N GLY A 152 3.32 -13.93 7.33
CA GLY A 152 3.99 -14.00 6.04
C GLY A 152 4.21 -12.65 5.39
N LEU A 153 5.20 -12.62 4.50
CA LEU A 153 5.54 -11.49 3.64
C LEU A 153 5.44 -11.91 2.17
N VAL A 154 4.74 -11.13 1.34
CA VAL A 154 4.70 -11.32 -0.12
C VAL A 154 5.34 -10.11 -0.82
N LEU A 155 6.40 -10.36 -1.59
CA LEU A 155 7.11 -9.35 -2.37
C LEU A 155 6.82 -9.55 -3.86
N LEU A 156 5.99 -8.70 -4.44
CA LEU A 156 5.69 -8.72 -5.87
C LEU A 156 6.54 -7.68 -6.61
N ALA A 157 7.42 -8.12 -7.51
CA ALA A 157 8.43 -7.29 -8.18
C ALA A 157 9.10 -6.31 -7.20
N SER A 158 9.49 -6.82 -6.03
CA SER A 158 9.95 -6.05 -4.89
C SER A 158 11.00 -6.84 -4.09
N TYR A 159 11.64 -6.17 -3.15
CA TYR A 159 12.72 -6.69 -2.32
C TYR A 159 12.64 -6.10 -0.91
N SER A 160 13.25 -6.78 0.06
CA SER A 160 13.53 -6.19 1.36
C SER A 160 14.85 -5.42 1.29
N GLN A 161 14.95 -4.27 1.98
CA GLN A 161 16.19 -3.49 1.98
C GLN A 161 17.33 -4.25 2.67
N ASN A 162 18.58 -3.95 2.32
CA ASN A 162 19.75 -4.73 2.75
C ASN A 162 19.91 -4.83 4.28
N ASP A 163 19.42 -3.85 5.04
CA ASP A 163 19.43 -3.81 6.51
C ASP A 163 18.25 -4.56 7.16
N ARG A 164 17.35 -5.13 6.35
CA ARG A 164 16.08 -5.72 6.78
C ARG A 164 16.11 -7.23 6.60
N ASP A 165 16.85 -7.86 7.50
CA ASP A 165 17.07 -9.31 7.49
C ASP A 165 15.95 -10.08 8.20
N PHE A 166 15.37 -11.06 7.48
CA PHE A 166 14.35 -11.97 7.98
C PHE A 166 14.91 -13.35 8.38
N THR A 167 16.22 -13.60 8.23
CA THR A 167 16.86 -14.91 8.47
C THR A 167 16.57 -15.46 9.87
N ASN A 168 16.54 -14.59 10.88
CA ASN A 168 16.27 -14.97 12.27
C ASN A 168 14.81 -14.78 12.70
N LYS A 169 13.90 -14.51 11.77
CA LYS A 169 12.46 -14.32 12.05
C LYS A 169 11.69 -15.58 11.68
N ASN A 170 10.73 -15.95 12.51
CA ASN A 170 9.80 -17.04 12.21
C ASN A 170 8.68 -16.57 11.26
N ILE A 171 9.04 -16.27 10.02
CA ILE A 171 8.12 -15.77 9.00
C ILE A 171 8.34 -16.46 7.66
N LYS A 172 7.24 -16.69 6.92
CA LYS A 172 7.30 -17.20 5.55
C LYS A 172 7.38 -16.04 4.56
N VAL A 173 8.38 -16.05 3.69
CA VAL A 173 8.56 -15.01 2.66
C VAL A 173 8.36 -15.62 1.27
N LEU A 174 7.49 -15.02 0.46
CA LEU A 174 7.33 -15.31 -0.96
C LEU A 174 7.85 -14.11 -1.77
N SER A 175 8.79 -14.36 -2.68
CA SER A 175 9.24 -13.36 -3.65
C SER A 175 8.84 -13.78 -5.05
N LEU A 176 8.11 -12.90 -5.74
CA LEU A 176 7.65 -13.06 -7.11
C LEU A 176 8.33 -11.99 -7.96
N TRP A 177 9.06 -12.41 -8.99
CA TRP A 177 9.74 -11.52 -9.92
C TRP A 177 9.59 -12.08 -11.34
N GLY A 178 9.71 -11.18 -12.32
CA GLY A 178 9.64 -11.54 -13.73
C GLY A 178 10.84 -10.98 -14.47
N ILE A 179 11.31 -11.72 -15.48
CA ILE A 179 12.25 -11.21 -16.47
C ILE A 179 11.48 -10.72 -17.69
N MET A 180 11.88 -9.59 -18.25
CA MET A 180 11.36 -9.19 -19.56
C MET A 180 12.23 -9.83 -20.63
N ILE A 181 11.70 -10.85 -21.30
CA ILE A 181 12.31 -11.42 -22.50
C ILE A 181 11.86 -10.56 -23.67
N LYS A 182 12.80 -9.98 -24.41
CA LYS A 182 12.56 -9.22 -25.64
C LYS A 182 12.43 -10.15 -26.83
#